data_AF-A0A6P4BSS8-F1
#
_entry.id   AF-A0A6P4BSS8-F1
#
_cell.length_a   1.000
_cell.length_b   1.000
_cell.length_c   1.000
_cell.angle_alpha   90.00
_cell.angle_beta   90.00
_cell.angle_gamma   90.00
#
_symmetry.space_group_name_H-M   'P 1'
#
loop_
_entity.id
_entity.type
_entity.pdbx_description
1 polymer ?
#
loop_
_entity_poly.entity_id
_entity_poly.type
_entity_poly.pdbx_seq_one_letter_code
_entity_poly.pdbx_strand_id
1 'polypeptide(L)'
;MKTPASGFYRNPVKFRMPTSENLVPIRLDIEIDGQRYKDAFTWNPTDPDSEVVLFAKRTVKDLKLPPAFVTQIAQSIQSQLADFRSYEGQDMYAGEKIIPIKLDLRVNHTLVKDQFLWDLNNFESDPEEFARIFCKDMAIEDPEVGPAIAFAIREQLYEIAIQSVVSARESRLSKKGRRGAEYAPVSKGGAVAVDLVKLFGPKSSVVRKRKEWDVYEPIVDLLSNEEVDALEAKEERNFR
;
A
#
# COMPACT_ATOMS: atom_id res chain seq x y z
N MET A 1 43.65 -6.40 -5.32
CA MET A 1 43.11 -5.50 -4.27
C MET A 1 41.72 -6.00 -3.94
N LYS A 2 41.47 -6.40 -2.69
CA LYS A 2 40.12 -6.81 -2.25
C LYS A 2 39.30 -5.54 -2.10
N THR A 3 38.30 -5.35 -2.95
CA THR A 3 37.27 -4.32 -2.78
C THR A 3 36.64 -4.55 -1.40
N PRO A 4 36.60 -3.55 -0.50
CA PRO A 4 35.89 -3.73 0.75
C PRO A 4 34.42 -3.94 0.37
N ALA A 5 33.87 -5.10 0.73
CA ALA A 5 32.43 -5.30 0.76
C ALA A 5 31.90 -4.23 1.71
N SER A 6 31.28 -3.19 1.15
CA SER A 6 30.54 -2.20 1.91
C SER A 6 29.46 -2.95 2.66
N GLY A 7 29.70 -3.23 3.94
CA GLY A 7 28.69 -3.71 4.86
C GLY A 7 27.67 -2.60 5.04
N PHE A 8 26.74 -2.46 4.10
CA PHE A 8 25.58 -1.58 4.22
C PHE A 8 24.57 -2.23 5.17
N TYR A 9 24.95 -2.39 6.43
CA TYR A 9 23.95 -2.33 7.50
C TYR A 9 23.52 -0.86 7.57
N ARG A 10 22.62 -0.42 6.68
CA ARG A 10 22.02 0.91 6.81
C ARG A 10 21.41 0.99 8.20
N ASN A 11 21.75 2.05 8.93
CA ASN A 11 21.23 2.29 10.26
C ASN A 11 19.69 2.19 10.24
N PRO A 12 19.07 1.69 11.32
CA PRO A 12 17.61 1.71 11.43
C PRO A 12 17.08 3.12 11.17
N VAL A 13 16.01 3.20 10.40
CA VAL A 13 15.28 4.44 10.18
C VAL A 13 14.04 4.45 11.05
N LYS A 14 13.61 5.64 11.47
CA LYS A 14 12.34 5.76 12.21
C LYS A 14 11.18 5.44 11.29
N PHE A 15 10.17 4.78 11.85
CA PHE A 15 8.95 4.45 11.15
C PHE A 15 8.33 5.70 10.49
N ARG A 16 8.00 5.56 9.22
CA ARG A 16 7.37 6.52 8.31
C ARG A 16 7.01 5.78 7.02
N MET A 17 6.25 6.41 6.14
CA MET A 17 6.08 5.91 4.78
C MET A 17 7.42 5.95 4.00
N PRO A 18 7.78 4.87 3.27
CA PRO A 18 9.00 4.80 2.47
C PRO A 18 8.84 5.51 1.11
N THR A 19 8.42 6.77 1.17
CA THR A 19 8.11 7.65 0.04
C THR A 19 8.52 9.08 0.38
N SER A 20 8.55 9.95 -0.63
CA SER A 20 8.88 11.39 -0.50
C SER A 20 8.04 12.05 0.59
N GLU A 21 6.72 11.84 0.52
CA GLU A 21 5.75 12.35 1.50
C GLU A 21 5.28 11.27 2.46
N ASN A 22 5.00 11.65 3.71
CA ASN A 22 4.55 10.75 4.77
C ASN A 22 3.02 10.54 4.78
N LEU A 23 2.41 10.30 3.61
CA LEU A 23 0.95 10.17 3.49
C LEU A 23 0.46 8.76 3.81
N VAL A 24 -0.49 8.67 4.74
CA VAL A 24 -1.11 7.41 5.18
C VAL A 24 -2.27 7.05 4.27
N PRO A 25 -2.34 5.83 3.71
CA PRO A 25 -3.51 5.36 2.99
C PRO A 25 -4.67 5.11 3.97
N ILE A 26 -5.83 5.70 3.68
CA ILE A 26 -7.06 5.60 4.46
C ILE A 26 -8.14 4.92 3.62
N ARG A 27 -8.76 3.86 4.15
CA ARG A 27 -9.96 3.25 3.55
C ARG A 27 -11.19 3.51 4.41
N LEU A 28 -12.28 3.88 3.76
CA LEU A 28 -13.60 3.98 4.38
C LEU A 28 -14.51 2.90 3.79
N ASP A 29 -15.19 2.20 4.68
CA ASP A 29 -16.28 1.28 4.33
C ASP A 29 -17.32 1.34 5.45
N ILE A 30 -18.30 2.24 5.28
CA ILE A 30 -19.24 2.62 6.34
C ILE A 30 -20.66 2.32 5.85
N GLU A 31 -21.41 1.59 6.65
CA GLU A 31 -22.82 1.28 6.39
C GLU A 31 -23.69 1.75 7.55
N ILE A 32 -24.71 2.56 7.25
CA ILE A 32 -25.70 3.07 8.21
C ILE A 32 -27.08 2.99 7.57
N ASP A 33 -28.02 2.29 8.22
CA ASP A 33 -29.42 2.18 7.79
C ASP A 33 -29.59 1.74 6.32
N GLY A 34 -28.73 0.84 5.84
CA GLY A 34 -28.74 0.32 4.46
C GLY A 34 -28.11 1.23 3.42
N GLN A 35 -27.67 2.44 3.78
CA GLN A 35 -26.82 3.27 2.93
C GLN A 35 -25.35 2.92 3.21
N ARG A 36 -24.56 2.73 2.15
CA ARG A 36 -23.12 2.45 2.27
C ARG A 36 -22.30 3.53 1.59
N TYR A 37 -21.17 3.89 2.20
CA TYR A 37 -20.18 4.80 1.65
C TYR A 37 -18.82 4.13 1.71
N LYS A 38 -18.18 4.03 0.54
CA LYS A 38 -16.83 3.48 0.36
C LYS A 38 -15.96 4.54 -0.27
N ASP A 39 -14.74 4.66 0.23
CA ASP A 39 -13.75 5.59 -0.31
C ASP A 39 -12.34 5.13 0.03
N ALA A 40 -11.36 5.58 -0.74
CA ALA A 40 -9.95 5.33 -0.52
C ALA A 40 -9.14 6.55 -0.94
N PHE A 41 -8.38 7.11 0.00
CA PHE A 41 -7.58 8.32 -0.22
C PHE A 41 -6.38 8.33 0.72
N THR A 42 -5.50 9.30 0.56
CA THR A 42 -4.34 9.49 1.43
C THR A 42 -4.52 10.65 2.38
N TRP A 43 -3.96 10.57 3.58
CA TRP A 43 -4.04 11.62 4.60
C TRP A 43 -2.67 11.96 5.16
N ASN A 44 -2.41 13.24 5.42
CA ASN A 44 -1.20 13.66 6.12
C ASN A 44 -1.36 13.45 7.64
N PRO A 45 -0.59 12.54 8.27
CA PRO A 45 -0.76 12.19 9.68
C PRO A 45 -0.40 13.33 10.63
N THR A 46 0.25 14.40 10.15
CA THR A 46 0.55 15.59 10.94
C THR A 46 -0.59 16.60 10.99
N ASP A 47 -1.61 16.45 10.14
CA ASP A 47 -2.75 17.35 10.13
C ASP A 47 -3.58 17.19 11.41
N PRO A 48 -4.14 18.29 11.96
CA PRO A 48 -4.89 18.24 13.20
C PRO A 48 -6.24 17.53 13.01
N ASP A 49 -6.74 16.88 14.07
CA ASP A 49 -8.00 16.14 14.04
C ASP A 49 -9.21 17.00 13.63
N SER A 50 -9.12 18.33 13.75
CA SER A 50 -10.13 19.27 13.24
C SER A 50 -10.31 19.20 11.72
N GLU A 51 -9.25 18.93 10.96
CA GLU A 51 -9.33 18.78 9.49
C GLU A 51 -10.07 17.49 9.12
N VAL A 52 -9.88 16.41 9.89
CA VAL A 52 -10.63 15.15 9.71
C VAL A 52 -12.14 15.38 9.91
N VAL A 53 -12.51 16.11 10.96
CA VAL A 53 -13.91 16.45 11.23
C VAL A 53 -14.49 17.37 10.14
N LEU A 54 -13.70 18.31 9.62
CA LEU A 54 -14.11 19.18 8.54
C LEU A 54 -14.31 18.42 7.23
N PHE A 55 -13.40 17.51 6.90
CA PHE A 55 -13.51 16.59 5.76
C PHE A 55 -14.81 15.77 5.88
N ALA A 56 -15.03 15.09 7.00
CA ALA A 56 -16.23 14.28 7.21
C ALA A 56 -17.54 15.08 7.01
N LYS A 57 -17.60 16.32 7.52
CA LYS A 57 -18.76 17.21 7.32
C LYS A 57 -18.95 17.61 5.85
N ARG A 58 -17.87 17.91 5.13
CA ARG A 58 -17.93 18.27 3.71
C ARG A 58 -18.36 17.08 2.86
N THR A 59 -17.73 15.92 3.04
CA THR A 59 -18.08 14.67 2.35
C THR A 59 -19.56 14.33 2.52
N VAL A 60 -20.08 14.35 3.75
CA VAL A 60 -21.50 14.06 4.02
C VAL A 60 -22.42 15.06 3.33
N LYS A 61 -22.05 16.34 3.32
CA LYS A 61 -22.82 17.39 2.64
C LYS A 61 -22.81 17.21 1.11
N ASP A 62 -21.63 16.99 0.53
CA ASP A 62 -21.42 16.94 -0.91
C ASP A 62 -22.07 15.69 -1.53
N LEU A 63 -21.96 14.56 -0.82
CA LEU A 63 -22.58 13.29 -1.20
C LEU A 63 -24.03 13.13 -0.72
N LYS A 64 -24.58 14.14 -0.02
CA LYS A 64 -25.95 14.13 0.54
C LYS A 64 -26.24 12.90 1.42
N LEU A 65 -25.25 12.46 2.19
CA LEU A 65 -25.37 11.34 3.11
C LEU A 65 -26.12 11.75 4.40
N PRO A 66 -26.70 10.78 5.14
CA PRO A 66 -27.28 11.05 6.46
C PRO A 66 -26.26 11.67 7.43
N PRO A 67 -26.66 12.63 8.29
CA PRO A 67 -25.75 13.28 9.24
C PRO A 67 -25.00 12.33 10.18
N ALA A 68 -25.54 11.12 10.42
CA ALA A 68 -24.90 10.08 11.21
C ALA A 68 -23.53 9.62 10.65
N PHE A 69 -23.31 9.77 9.33
CA PHE A 69 -22.04 9.42 8.70
C PHE A 69 -20.88 10.31 9.16
N VAL A 70 -21.12 11.55 9.60
CA VAL A 70 -20.05 12.47 10.00
C VAL A 70 -19.20 11.85 11.11
N THR A 71 -19.85 11.31 12.13
CA THR A 71 -19.15 10.70 13.27
C THR A 71 -18.41 9.44 12.85
N GLN A 72 -19.03 8.59 12.02
CA GLN A 72 -18.42 7.33 11.58
C GLN A 72 -17.21 7.55 10.66
N ILE A 73 -17.30 8.49 9.72
CA ILE A 73 -16.17 8.87 8.86
C ILE A 73 -15.02 9.39 9.71
N ALA A 74 -15.28 10.36 10.60
CA ALA A 74 -14.24 10.95 11.42
C ALA A 74 -13.56 9.90 12.33
N GLN A 75 -14.34 9.02 12.97
CA GLN A 75 -13.81 7.95 13.82
C GLN A 75 -12.98 6.94 13.03
N SER A 76 -13.42 6.54 11.84
CA SER A 76 -12.69 5.60 10.98
C SER A 76 -11.33 6.16 10.56
N ILE A 77 -11.28 7.42 10.13
CA ILE A 77 -10.02 8.10 9.77
C ILE A 77 -9.11 8.22 11.00
N GLN A 78 -9.64 8.72 12.12
CA GLN A 78 -8.87 8.90 13.35
C GLN A 78 -8.31 7.59 13.90
N SER A 79 -9.06 6.48 13.81
CA SER A 79 -8.57 5.16 14.22
C SER A 79 -7.37 4.72 13.37
N GLN A 80 -7.46 4.83 12.04
CA GLN A 80 -6.37 4.46 11.14
C GLN A 80 -5.12 5.33 11.36
N LEU A 81 -5.31 6.64 11.61
CA LEU A 81 -4.21 7.55 11.96
C LEU A 81 -3.61 7.22 13.33
N ALA A 82 -4.42 6.86 14.33
CA ALA A 82 -3.93 6.43 15.63
C ALA A 82 -3.12 5.13 15.54
N ASP A 83 -3.57 4.17 14.73
CA ASP A 83 -2.85 2.94 14.45
C ASP A 83 -1.50 3.22 13.78
N PHE A 84 -1.47 4.10 12.77
CA PHE A 84 -0.23 4.55 12.14
C PHE A 84 0.73 5.20 13.15
N ARG A 85 0.23 6.15 13.94
CA ARG A 85 0.99 6.89 14.98
C ARG A 85 1.52 5.95 16.07
N SER A 86 0.86 4.82 16.33
CA SER A 86 1.34 3.83 17.30
C SER A 86 2.71 3.24 16.93
N TYR A 87 3.09 3.29 15.65
CA TYR A 87 4.39 2.85 15.14
C TYR A 87 5.47 3.95 15.14
N GLU A 88 5.12 5.21 15.36
CA GLU A 88 6.08 6.32 15.36
C GLU A 88 7.19 6.16 16.40
N GLY A 89 8.38 6.66 16.08
CA GLY A 89 9.58 6.57 16.93
C GLY A 89 10.21 5.17 16.98
N GLN A 90 9.54 4.15 16.47
CA GLN A 90 10.06 2.80 16.37
C GLN A 90 11.02 2.68 15.19
N ASP A 91 11.94 1.74 15.32
CA ASP A 91 12.91 1.46 14.27
C ASP A 91 12.30 0.47 13.27
N MET A 92 12.33 0.84 12.00
CA MET A 92 12.17 -0.11 10.91
C MET A 92 13.52 -0.34 10.23
N TYR A 93 13.71 -1.56 9.75
CA TYR A 93 14.83 -1.89 8.88
C TYR A 93 14.27 -1.98 7.46
N ALA A 94 14.37 -0.88 6.72
CA ALA A 94 14.06 -0.93 5.29
C ALA A 94 14.98 -1.97 4.63
N GLY A 95 16.29 -1.94 4.96
CA GLY A 95 17.33 -2.81 4.39
C GLY A 95 17.41 -2.66 2.87
N GLU A 96 18.47 -3.09 2.17
CA GLU A 96 18.40 -3.20 0.70
C GLU A 96 17.27 -4.17 0.36
N LYS A 97 16.09 -3.66 -0.02
CA LYS A 97 14.86 -4.42 -0.16
C LYS A 97 14.05 -3.80 -1.30
N ILE A 98 14.17 -4.44 -2.46
CA ILE A 98 13.31 -4.20 -3.61
C ILE A 98 12.20 -5.24 -3.54
N ILE A 99 10.95 -4.79 -3.64
CA ILE A 99 9.77 -5.63 -3.52
C ILE A 99 8.95 -5.58 -4.81
N PRO A 100 8.20 -6.66 -5.15
CA PRO A 100 7.17 -6.55 -6.15
C PRO A 100 5.98 -5.78 -5.56
N ILE A 101 5.53 -4.75 -6.27
CA ILE A 101 4.22 -4.15 -6.10
C ILE A 101 3.32 -4.76 -7.18
N LYS A 102 2.11 -5.15 -6.79
CA LYS A 102 1.11 -5.73 -7.70
C LYS A 102 -0.11 -4.82 -7.74
N LEU A 103 -0.50 -4.42 -8.94
CA LEU A 103 -1.77 -3.75 -9.18
C LEU A 103 -2.76 -4.78 -9.73
N ASP A 104 -3.93 -4.84 -9.11
CA ASP A 104 -5.11 -5.53 -9.61
C ASP A 104 -6.32 -4.73 -9.12
N LEU A 105 -6.67 -3.70 -9.88
CA LEU A 105 -7.69 -2.72 -9.49
C LEU A 105 -8.63 -2.44 -10.65
N ARG A 106 -9.91 -2.26 -10.32
CA ARG A 106 -10.97 -1.80 -11.21
C ARG A 106 -11.43 -0.43 -10.73
N VAL A 107 -11.39 0.56 -11.61
CA VAL A 107 -11.92 1.89 -11.36
C VAL A 107 -12.88 2.21 -12.50
N ASN A 108 -14.15 2.36 -12.16
CA ASN A 108 -15.22 2.51 -13.15
C ASN A 108 -15.15 1.38 -14.20
N HIS A 109 -14.82 1.74 -15.43
CA HIS A 109 -14.72 0.83 -16.58
C HIS A 109 -13.27 0.40 -16.86
N THR A 110 -12.28 0.96 -16.17
CA THR A 110 -10.87 0.66 -16.42
C THR A 110 -10.39 -0.41 -15.46
N LEU A 111 -9.90 -1.53 -16.01
CA LEU A 111 -9.21 -2.57 -15.26
C LEU A 111 -7.71 -2.42 -15.48
N VAL A 112 -6.95 -2.32 -14.38
CA VAL A 112 -5.49 -2.21 -14.41
C VAL A 112 -4.89 -3.39 -13.67
N LYS A 113 -4.05 -4.15 -14.38
CA LYS A 113 -3.22 -5.21 -13.83
C LYS A 113 -1.77 -4.97 -14.17
N ASP A 114 -0.91 -4.92 -13.17
CA ASP A 114 0.52 -4.73 -13.39
C ASP A 114 1.32 -5.34 -12.24
N GLN A 115 2.59 -5.63 -12.49
CA GLN A 115 3.55 -5.94 -11.46
C GLN A 115 4.87 -5.23 -11.78
N PHE A 116 5.41 -4.50 -10.81
CA PHE A 116 6.70 -3.82 -10.94
C PHE A 116 7.50 -3.92 -9.65
N LEU A 117 8.76 -3.51 -9.71
CA LEU A 117 9.68 -3.56 -8.58
C LEU A 117 9.81 -2.17 -7.95
N TRP A 118 9.76 -2.10 -6.62
CA TRP A 118 9.86 -0.86 -5.85
C TRP A 118 10.97 -0.94 -4.81
N ASP A 119 11.86 0.06 -4.78
CA ASP A 119 12.94 0.15 -3.78
C ASP A 119 12.43 0.87 -2.52
N LEU A 120 12.35 0.14 -1.40
CA LEU A 120 11.91 0.68 -0.11
C LEU A 120 12.91 1.63 0.54
N ASN A 121 14.15 1.71 0.04
CA ASN A 121 15.16 2.64 0.56
C ASN A 121 15.19 3.96 -0.18
N ASN A 122 14.48 4.06 -1.30
CA ASN A 122 14.36 5.31 -2.02
C ASN A 122 13.23 6.14 -1.41
N PHE A 123 13.54 6.85 -0.33
CA PHE A 123 12.61 7.78 0.34
C PHE A 123 12.29 9.02 -0.50
N GLU A 124 12.86 9.16 -1.70
CA GLU A 124 12.46 10.18 -2.69
C GLU A 124 11.44 9.64 -3.71
N SER A 125 11.03 8.36 -3.60
CA SER A 125 10.03 7.78 -4.48
C SER A 125 8.66 8.42 -4.27
N ASP A 126 7.98 8.67 -5.38
CA ASP A 126 6.67 9.35 -5.42
C ASP A 126 5.64 8.45 -6.15
N PRO A 127 4.74 7.79 -5.41
CA PRO A 127 3.66 6.97 -5.98
C PRO A 127 2.70 7.74 -6.89
N GLU A 128 2.42 9.01 -6.58
CA GLU A 128 1.53 9.86 -7.37
C GLU A 128 2.17 10.22 -8.72
N GLU A 129 3.46 10.55 -8.73
CA GLU A 129 4.20 10.80 -9.96
C GLU A 129 4.32 9.52 -10.82
N PHE A 130 4.58 8.37 -10.20
CA PHE A 130 4.55 7.08 -10.89
C PHE A 130 3.18 6.84 -11.53
N ALA A 131 2.09 6.99 -10.78
CA ALA A 131 0.74 6.77 -11.27
C ALA A 131 0.38 7.74 -12.42
N ARG A 132 0.79 9.00 -12.32
CA ARG A 132 0.59 10.01 -13.37
C ARG A 132 1.30 9.64 -14.67
N ILE A 133 2.55 9.17 -14.58
CA ILE A 133 3.31 8.70 -15.75
C ILE A 133 2.67 7.45 -16.32
N PHE A 134 2.31 6.47 -15.47
CA PHE A 134 1.65 5.25 -15.89
C PHE A 134 0.36 5.53 -16.68
N CYS A 135 -0.54 6.37 -16.14
CA CYS A 135 -1.78 6.72 -16.84
C CYS A 135 -1.52 7.44 -18.17
N LYS A 136 -0.50 8.32 -18.22
CA LYS A 136 -0.11 8.99 -19.45
C LYS A 136 0.40 8.01 -20.52
N ASP A 137 1.26 7.09 -20.12
CA ASP A 137 1.90 6.13 -21.05
C ASP A 137 0.90 5.08 -21.55
N MET A 138 -0.06 4.69 -20.71
CA MET A 138 -1.15 3.76 -21.05
C MET A 138 -2.37 4.45 -21.68
N ALA A 139 -2.31 5.77 -21.90
CA ALA A 139 -3.41 6.58 -22.44
C ALA A 139 -4.73 6.43 -21.66
N ILE A 140 -4.64 6.34 -20.33
CA ILE A 140 -5.80 6.29 -19.44
C ILE A 140 -6.31 7.72 -19.22
N GLU A 141 -7.56 7.97 -19.63
CA GLU A 141 -8.19 9.28 -19.54
C GLU A 141 -9.01 9.48 -18.24
N ASP A 142 -9.45 8.39 -17.60
CA ASP A 142 -10.24 8.46 -16.37
C ASP A 142 -9.39 9.03 -15.21
N PRO A 143 -9.76 10.20 -14.66
CA PRO A 143 -8.97 10.88 -13.64
C PRO A 143 -8.93 10.15 -12.30
N GLU A 144 -9.84 9.21 -12.05
CA GLU A 144 -9.89 8.44 -10.80
C GLU A 144 -8.88 7.29 -10.77
N VAL A 145 -8.37 6.87 -11.94
CA VAL A 145 -7.44 5.72 -12.03
C VAL A 145 -6.07 6.05 -11.44
N GLY A 146 -5.53 7.24 -11.71
CA GLY A 146 -4.23 7.67 -11.18
C GLY A 146 -4.18 7.66 -9.65
N PRO A 147 -5.11 8.34 -8.95
CA PRO A 147 -5.25 8.27 -7.50
C PRO A 147 -5.39 6.85 -6.96
N ALA A 148 -6.18 6.00 -7.61
CA ALA A 148 -6.36 4.60 -7.19
C ALA A 148 -5.05 3.78 -7.28
N ILE A 149 -4.25 3.99 -8.34
CA ILE A 149 -2.93 3.36 -8.48
C ILE A 149 -1.99 3.84 -7.37
N ALA A 150 -1.89 5.16 -7.15
CA ALA A 150 -1.04 5.73 -6.11
C ALA A 150 -1.41 5.21 -4.72
N PHE A 151 -2.72 5.14 -4.43
CA PHE A 151 -3.25 4.55 -3.21
C PHE A 151 -2.82 3.08 -3.05
N ALA A 152 -3.01 2.25 -4.08
CA ALA A 152 -2.68 0.82 -4.04
C ALA A 152 -1.18 0.56 -3.81
N ILE A 153 -0.32 1.42 -4.35
CA ILE A 153 1.12 1.41 -4.07
C ILE A 153 1.36 1.72 -2.60
N ARG A 154 0.83 2.86 -2.10
CA ARG A 154 1.02 3.30 -0.71
C ARG A 154 0.51 2.28 0.30
N GLU A 155 -0.60 1.62 0.02
CA GLU A 155 -1.14 0.57 0.88
C GLU A 155 -0.16 -0.59 1.05
N GLN A 156 0.35 -1.15 -0.05
CA GLN A 156 1.35 -2.22 0.01
C GLN A 156 2.64 -1.77 0.72
N LEU A 157 3.08 -0.53 0.49
CA LEU A 157 4.24 0.03 1.17
C LEU A 157 4.02 0.18 2.68
N TYR A 158 2.83 0.60 3.10
CA TYR A 158 2.47 0.75 4.51
C TYR A 158 2.48 -0.60 5.24
N GLU A 159 1.85 -1.63 4.66
CA GLU A 159 1.84 -2.98 5.22
C GLU A 159 3.27 -3.53 5.42
N ILE A 160 4.13 -3.33 4.42
CA ILE A 160 5.51 -3.81 4.46
C ILE A 160 6.35 -3.04 5.49
N ALA A 161 6.11 -1.73 5.65
CA ALA A 161 6.75 -0.94 6.68
C ALA A 161 6.36 -1.41 8.09
N ILE A 162 5.07 -1.70 8.33
CA ILE A 162 4.60 -2.25 9.61
C ILE A 162 5.25 -3.61 9.87
N GLN A 163 5.25 -4.51 8.88
CA GLN A 163 5.90 -5.82 9.00
C GLN A 163 7.39 -5.70 9.36
N SER A 164 8.09 -4.69 8.82
CA SER A 164 9.49 -4.42 9.18
C SER A 164 9.64 -4.04 10.66
N VAL A 165 8.76 -3.19 11.19
CA VAL A 165 8.74 -2.81 12.61
C VAL A 165 8.44 -4.02 13.51
N VAL A 166 7.45 -4.84 13.15
CA VAL A 166 7.08 -6.04 13.90
C VAL A 166 8.27 -7.02 13.94
N SER A 167 8.88 -7.30 12.79
CA SER A 167 10.07 -8.17 12.69
C SER A 167 11.25 -7.63 13.52
N ALA A 168 11.45 -6.32 13.52
CA ALA A 168 12.48 -5.65 14.29
C ALA A 168 12.30 -5.88 15.81
N ARG A 169 11.05 -5.73 16.30
CA ARG A 169 10.71 -5.96 17.72
C ARG A 169 10.95 -7.40 18.13
N GLU A 170 10.48 -8.36 17.35
CA GLU A 170 10.64 -9.80 17.63
C GLU A 170 12.12 -10.20 17.71
N SER A 171 12.95 -9.70 16.79
CA SER A 171 14.39 -9.98 16.79
C SER A 171 15.12 -9.49 18.05
N ARG A 172 14.65 -8.39 18.66
CA ARG A 172 15.20 -7.83 19.92
C ARG A 172 14.78 -8.68 21.12
N LEU A 173 13.55 -9.17 21.13
CA LEU A 173 13.03 -10.03 22.18
C LEU A 173 13.68 -11.43 22.16
N SER A 174 13.86 -12.01 20.96
CA SER A 174 14.52 -13.31 20.78
C SER A 174 15.98 -13.31 21.29
N LYS A 175 16.72 -12.21 21.08
CA LYS A 175 18.09 -12.07 21.63
C LYS A 175 18.12 -11.99 23.16
N LYS A 176 17.03 -11.56 23.80
CA LYS A 176 16.89 -11.50 25.26
C LYS A 176 16.41 -12.82 25.88
N GLY A 177 16.00 -13.80 25.06
CA GLY A 177 15.32 -15.03 25.47
C GLY A 177 16.00 -16.33 25.03
N ARG A 178 17.33 -16.45 25.06
CA ARG A 178 17.98 -17.78 24.96
C ARG A 178 17.76 -18.59 26.24
N ARG A 179 16.56 -19.14 26.37
CA ARG A 179 16.20 -20.44 26.95
C ARG A 179 14.72 -20.71 26.65
N GLY A 180 14.47 -21.57 25.66
CA GLY A 180 13.23 -22.36 25.59
C GLY A 180 12.31 -22.12 24.39
N ALA A 181 12.06 -23.22 23.68
CA ALA A 181 10.92 -23.54 22.81
C ALA A 181 10.78 -22.80 21.46
N GLU A 182 11.02 -23.56 20.40
CA GLU A 182 10.58 -23.26 19.03
C GLU A 182 9.04 -23.23 18.97
N TYR A 183 8.49 -22.10 18.55
CA TYR A 183 7.14 -22.00 17.99
C TYR A 183 7.23 -21.15 16.74
N ALA A 184 7.00 -21.78 15.58
CA ALA A 184 6.82 -21.09 14.32
C ALA A 184 5.34 -20.67 14.20
N PRO A 185 5.02 -19.38 13.97
CA PRO A 185 3.68 -19.02 13.57
C PRO A 185 3.52 -19.25 12.06
N VAL A 186 2.45 -19.94 11.70
CA VAL A 186 1.95 -20.04 10.33
C VAL A 186 1.34 -18.69 9.95
N SER A 187 2.05 -17.88 9.18
CA SER A 187 1.48 -16.67 8.58
C SER A 187 0.68 -17.04 7.33
N LYS A 188 -0.65 -16.85 7.39
CA LYS A 188 -1.48 -16.80 6.18
C LYS A 188 -1.21 -15.49 5.44
N GLY A 189 -0.79 -15.60 4.19
CA GLY A 189 -1.01 -14.58 3.15
C GLY A 189 -0.13 -13.32 3.14
N GLY A 190 1.01 -13.30 3.82
CA GLY A 190 1.96 -12.18 3.67
C GLY A 190 2.69 -12.27 2.33
N ALA A 191 2.73 -11.17 1.56
CA ALA A 191 3.57 -11.03 0.39
C ALA A 191 5.00 -11.46 0.75
N VAL A 192 5.45 -12.59 0.18
CA VAL A 192 6.76 -13.15 0.47
C VAL A 192 7.80 -12.11 0.08
N ALA A 193 8.47 -11.53 1.07
CA ALA A 193 9.60 -10.65 0.84
C ALA A 193 10.57 -11.37 -0.09
N VAL A 194 10.70 -10.86 -1.31
CA VAL A 194 11.63 -11.42 -2.28
C VAL A 194 13.05 -11.14 -1.80
N ASP A 195 13.82 -12.21 -1.63
CA ASP A 195 15.23 -12.12 -1.30
C ASP A 195 15.98 -11.51 -2.49
N LEU A 196 16.53 -10.30 -2.31
CA LEU A 196 17.29 -9.63 -3.36
C LEU A 196 18.51 -10.41 -3.82
N VAL A 197 19.07 -11.27 -2.98
CA VAL A 197 20.19 -12.15 -3.37
C VAL A 197 19.71 -13.22 -4.35
N LYS A 198 18.42 -13.60 -4.31
CA LYS A 198 17.82 -14.52 -5.30
C LYS A 198 17.39 -13.79 -6.58
N LEU A 199 16.97 -12.54 -6.50
CA LEU A 199 16.57 -11.73 -7.65
C LEU A 199 17.78 -11.17 -8.43
N PHE A 200 18.81 -10.73 -7.70
CA PHE A 200 20.01 -10.06 -8.23
C PHE A 200 21.34 -10.74 -7.87
N GLY A 201 21.35 -12.04 -7.53
CA GLY A 201 22.58 -12.80 -7.24
C GLY A 201 23.66 -12.66 -8.33
N PRO A 202 24.89 -13.15 -8.14
CA PRO A 202 26.06 -12.83 -9.00
C PRO A 202 25.95 -13.19 -10.50
N LYS A 203 24.84 -13.79 -10.93
CA LYS A 203 24.44 -14.02 -12.33
C LYS A 203 23.30 -13.09 -12.78
N SER A 204 23.06 -11.99 -12.08
CA SER A 204 21.96 -11.09 -12.32
C SER A 204 22.16 -10.35 -13.62
N SER A 205 21.08 -10.27 -14.38
CA SER A 205 21.05 -9.52 -15.62
C SER A 205 20.16 -8.31 -15.40
N VAL A 206 20.56 -7.18 -15.99
CA VAL A 206 19.69 -6.00 -16.12
C VAL A 206 18.51 -6.27 -17.06
N VAL A 207 18.57 -7.35 -17.85
CA VAL A 207 17.51 -7.79 -18.76
C VAL A 207 16.74 -8.94 -18.11
N ARG A 208 15.42 -8.76 -17.94
CA ARG A 208 14.52 -9.84 -17.48
C ARG A 208 14.51 -10.99 -18.48
N LYS A 209 14.38 -12.22 -17.97
CA LYS A 209 14.24 -13.40 -18.84
C LYS A 209 12.91 -13.31 -19.58
N ARG A 210 12.89 -13.74 -20.85
CA ARG A 210 11.68 -13.69 -21.70
C ARG A 210 10.44 -14.31 -21.04
N LYS A 211 10.60 -15.40 -20.31
CA LYS A 211 9.51 -16.08 -19.57
C LYS A 211 8.89 -15.27 -18.43
N GLU A 212 9.51 -14.17 -18.03
CA GLU A 212 9.04 -13.26 -16.97
C GLU A 212 8.43 -11.98 -17.57
N TRP A 213 8.46 -11.79 -18.90
CA TRP A 213 7.97 -10.55 -19.52
C TRP A 213 6.47 -10.38 -19.30
N ASP A 214 5.69 -11.42 -19.59
CA ASP A 214 4.23 -11.45 -19.41
C ASP A 214 3.78 -11.15 -17.96
N VAL A 215 4.68 -11.34 -16.98
CA VAL A 215 4.37 -11.09 -15.55
C VAL A 215 4.50 -9.60 -15.20
N TYR A 216 5.34 -8.86 -15.91
CA TYR A 216 5.63 -7.44 -15.64
C TYR A 216 5.22 -6.54 -16.81
N GLU A 217 4.36 -7.04 -17.68
CA GLU A 217 3.70 -6.27 -18.72
C GLU A 217 2.40 -5.72 -18.14
N PRO A 218 2.17 -4.39 -18.18
CA PRO A 218 0.92 -3.82 -17.71
C PRO A 218 -0.22 -4.19 -18.67
N ILE A 219 -1.33 -4.62 -18.11
CA ILE A 219 -2.58 -4.92 -18.80
C ILE A 219 -3.59 -3.86 -18.38
N VAL A 220 -4.13 -3.14 -19.36
CA VAL A 220 -5.18 -2.15 -19.17
C VAL A 220 -6.33 -2.50 -20.11
N ASP A 221 -7.46 -2.89 -19.52
CA ASP A 221 -8.66 -3.26 -20.25
C ASP A 221 -9.78 -2.26 -19.97
N LEU A 222 -10.53 -1.88 -21.01
CA LEU A 222 -11.73 -1.07 -20.88
C LEU A 222 -12.97 -1.97 -20.97
N LEU A 223 -13.72 -2.01 -19.88
CA LEU A 223 -14.93 -2.80 -19.73
C LEU A 223 -16.14 -2.08 -20.34
N SER A 224 -17.03 -2.88 -20.91
CA SER A 224 -18.38 -2.45 -21.27
C SER A 224 -19.27 -2.30 -20.04
N ASN A 225 -20.37 -1.55 -20.17
CA ASN A 225 -21.36 -1.42 -19.10
C ASN A 225 -21.89 -2.78 -18.62
N GLU A 226 -22.11 -3.72 -19.55
CA GLU A 226 -22.58 -5.08 -19.22
C GLU A 226 -21.57 -5.85 -18.36
N GLU A 227 -20.27 -5.70 -18.64
CA GLU A 227 -19.21 -6.33 -17.85
C GLU A 227 -19.09 -5.69 -16.46
N VAL A 228 -19.21 -4.36 -16.38
CA VAL A 228 -19.22 -3.61 -15.11
C VAL A 228 -20.39 -4.07 -14.23
N ASP A 229 -21.62 -4.07 -14.77
CA ASP A 229 -22.82 -4.49 -14.06
C ASP A 229 -22.73 -5.95 -13.58
N ALA A 230 -22.18 -6.84 -14.43
CA ALA A 230 -21.98 -8.24 -14.08
C ALA A 230 -20.96 -8.43 -12.95
N LEU A 231 -19.88 -7.64 -12.94
CA LEU A 231 -18.87 -7.64 -11.88
C LEU A 231 -19.43 -7.09 -10.58
N GLU A 232 -20.16 -5.98 -10.62
CA GLU A 232 -20.79 -5.38 -9.44
C GLU A 232 -21.81 -6.32 -8.80
N ALA A 233 -22.69 -6.94 -9.61
CA ALA A 233 -23.62 -7.95 -9.12
C ALA A 233 -22.92 -9.20 -8.54
N LYS A 234 -21.71 -9.53 -9.01
CA LYS A 234 -20.89 -10.62 -8.45
C LYS A 234 -20.25 -10.19 -7.13
N GLU A 235 -19.72 -8.97 -7.05
CA GLU A 235 -19.15 -8.39 -5.83
C GLU A 235 -20.22 -8.34 -4.73
N GLU A 236 -21.41 -7.79 -5.00
CA GLU A 236 -22.51 -7.74 -4.04
C GLU A 236 -22.92 -9.12 -3.51
N ARG A 237 -22.94 -10.16 -4.37
CA ARG A 237 -23.26 -11.53 -3.97
C ARG A 237 -22.22 -12.14 -3.05
N ASN A 238 -20.95 -11.77 -3.18
CA ASN A 238 -19.88 -12.27 -2.32
C ASN A 238 -19.89 -11.63 -0.92
N PHE A 239 -20.58 -10.50 -0.76
CA PHE A 239 -20.70 -9.78 0.52
C PHE A 239 -22.00 -10.06 1.30
N ARG A 240 -22.95 -10.80 0.72
CA ARG A 240 -24.19 -11.27 1.38
C ARG A 240 -24.02 -12.68 1.91
#